data_AF-A0A1V5XKL6-F1
#
_entry.id   AF-A0A1V5XKL6-F1
#
_cell.length_a   1.000
_cell.length_b   1.000
_cell.length_c   1.000
_cell.angle_alpha   90.00
_cell.angle_beta   90.00
_cell.angle_gamma   90.00
#
_symmetry.space_group_name_H-M   'P 1'
#
loop_
_entity.id
_entity.type
_entity.pdbx_description
1 polymer ?
#
loop_
_entity_poly.entity_id
_entity_poly.type
_entity_poly.pdbx_seq_one_letter_code
_entity_poly.pdbx_strand_id
1 'polypeptide(L)'
;MTRPTDEQTSAHLRIAKLEGALHDVANALTVVLGWLEAAEQPSTQDASVSRAIHWARERGLHGRAIALRAMGYGKEAPEQPAVCESIVADAVVGMEPEAKRKGIELFSHIDGEARLLGVTAPSSALQVLTNLLLNAIAFSPDGARVSLTVACLDTDTLRFVVTDEGPGIPPDRAGRVFDGLVSTRQGGTGIGLRHAHQLSRENGGRLSLLHPGPGAVFELCWPSAAAAQPRRRTPSVAGLEGMRVLVLEDDTAVSMLLETALGARGAVVDAAYDQEGMQVLLADNTYDAALVDLSPLEPDVARALGRIQERCHSSKLILITGSACRPEQAILDHAAAWVRKPFEIGDIVAALLESSP
;
A
#
# COMPACT_ATOMS: atom_id res chain seq x y z
N MET A 1 33.32 -27.85 1.50
CA MET A 1 32.09 -27.04 1.36
C MET A 1 31.62 -26.69 2.76
N THR A 2 32.00 -25.51 3.24
CA THR A 2 31.56 -24.95 4.53
C THR A 2 30.07 -24.62 4.42
N ARG A 3 29.24 -25.18 5.31
CA ARG A 3 27.83 -24.77 5.44
C ARG A 3 27.79 -23.30 5.87
N PRO A 4 26.90 -22.46 5.28
CA PRO A 4 26.75 -21.09 5.73
C PRO A 4 26.31 -21.07 7.20
N THR A 5 26.85 -20.12 7.97
CA THR A 5 26.48 -19.92 9.38
C THR A 5 25.03 -19.42 9.48
N ASP A 6 24.34 -19.69 10.60
CA ASP A 6 22.94 -19.28 10.82
C ASP A 6 22.72 -17.76 10.63
N GLU A 7 23.75 -16.96 10.91
CA GLU A 7 23.75 -15.51 10.74
C GLU A 7 23.76 -15.07 9.27
N GLN A 8 24.51 -15.77 8.41
CA GLN A 8 24.50 -15.54 6.96
C GLN A 8 23.18 -15.97 6.32
N THR A 9 22.56 -17.03 6.85
CA THR A 9 21.26 -17.51 6.38
C THR A 9 20.15 -16.50 6.75
N SER A 10 20.18 -15.97 7.98
CA SER A 10 19.25 -14.95 8.48
C SER A 10 19.37 -13.61 7.71
N ALA A 11 20.59 -13.18 7.39
CA ALA A 11 20.82 -11.97 6.60
C ALA A 11 20.26 -12.09 5.16
N HIS A 12 20.51 -13.22 4.49
CA HIS A 12 19.96 -13.46 3.14
C HIS A 12 18.43 -13.52 3.12
N LEU A 13 17.81 -14.12 4.14
CA LEU A 13 16.35 -14.15 4.29
C LEU A 13 15.75 -12.74 4.46
N ARG A 14 16.42 -11.86 5.21
CA ARG A 14 15.99 -10.45 5.37
C ARG A 14 16.08 -9.66 4.07
N ILE A 15 17.18 -9.82 3.33
CA ILE A 15 17.38 -9.15 2.03
C ILE A 15 16.30 -9.60 1.04
N ALA A 16 16.08 -10.92 0.90
CA ALA A 16 15.06 -11.44 -0.01
C ALA A 16 13.64 -10.98 0.35
N LYS A 17 13.33 -10.84 1.64
CA LYS A 17 12.03 -10.30 2.10
C LYS A 17 11.86 -8.82 1.76
N LEU A 18 12.92 -8.03 1.89
CA LEU A 18 12.93 -6.60 1.54
C LEU A 18 12.78 -6.41 0.02
N GLU A 19 13.51 -7.19 -0.76
CA GLU A 19 13.43 -7.21 -2.23
C GLU A 19 12.02 -7.52 -2.73
N GLY A 20 11.35 -8.53 -2.14
CA GLY A 20 9.95 -8.84 -2.42
C GLY A 20 9.03 -7.65 -2.13
N ALA A 21 9.14 -7.10 -0.92
CA ALA A 21 8.32 -5.96 -0.51
C ALA A 21 8.50 -4.73 -1.40
N LEU A 22 9.73 -4.39 -1.79
CA LEU A 22 10.00 -3.28 -2.70
C LEU A 22 9.35 -3.50 -4.07
N HIS A 23 9.42 -4.73 -4.60
CA HIS A 23 8.75 -5.09 -5.84
C HIS A 23 7.24 -4.90 -5.74
N ASP A 24 6.62 -5.31 -4.64
CA ASP A 24 5.17 -5.17 -4.48
C ASP A 24 4.73 -3.72 -4.26
N VAL A 25 5.55 -2.92 -3.55
CA VAL A 25 5.34 -1.47 -3.46
C VAL A 25 5.41 -0.85 -4.85
N ALA A 26 6.37 -1.25 -5.68
CA ALA A 26 6.46 -0.76 -7.06
C ALA A 26 5.23 -1.16 -7.89
N ASN A 27 4.73 -2.39 -7.74
CA ASN A 27 3.48 -2.82 -8.37
C ASN A 27 2.29 -1.99 -7.89
N ALA A 28 2.17 -1.74 -6.58
CA ALA A 28 1.11 -0.88 -6.03
C ALA A 28 1.18 0.53 -6.61
N LEU A 29 2.36 1.14 -6.67
CA LEU A 29 2.58 2.46 -7.26
C LEU A 29 2.26 2.49 -8.76
N THR A 30 2.59 1.43 -9.51
CA THR A 30 2.21 1.31 -10.94
C THR A 30 0.69 1.45 -11.11
N VAL A 31 -0.09 0.83 -10.24
CA VAL A 31 -1.56 0.94 -10.28
C VAL A 31 -2.05 2.32 -9.87
N VAL A 32 -1.48 2.89 -8.79
CA VAL A 32 -1.84 4.24 -8.32
C VAL A 32 -1.63 5.26 -9.43
N LEU A 33 -0.44 5.28 -10.03
CA LEU A 33 -0.08 6.21 -11.08
C LEU A 33 -0.94 6.01 -12.32
N GLY A 34 -1.17 4.76 -12.75
CA GLY A 34 -2.03 4.48 -13.92
C GLY A 34 -3.46 4.98 -13.75
N TRP A 35 -4.03 4.90 -12.55
CA TRP A 35 -5.37 5.45 -12.27
C TRP A 35 -5.40 6.97 -12.22
N LEU A 36 -4.38 7.61 -11.64
CA LEU A 36 -4.27 9.07 -11.62
C LEU A 36 -4.10 9.63 -13.04
N GLU A 37 -3.23 9.03 -13.87
CA GLU A 37 -3.06 9.38 -15.29
C GLU A 37 -4.37 9.23 -16.09
N ALA A 38 -5.17 8.19 -15.79
CA ALA A 38 -6.48 8.00 -16.40
C ALA A 38 -7.49 9.09 -15.96
N ALA A 39 -7.40 9.57 -14.72
CA ALA A 39 -8.25 10.64 -14.20
C ALA A 39 -7.90 12.02 -14.80
N GLU A 40 -6.63 12.26 -15.11
CA GLU A 40 -6.13 13.54 -15.65
C GLU A 40 -6.49 13.77 -17.12
N GLN A 41 -7.01 12.77 -17.84
CA GLN A 41 -7.40 12.93 -19.23
C GLN A 41 -8.54 13.96 -19.37
N PRO A 42 -8.44 14.95 -20.30
CA PRO A 42 -9.42 16.03 -20.43
C PRO A 42 -10.86 15.60 -20.71
N SER A 43 -11.06 14.37 -21.18
CA SER A 43 -12.35 13.78 -21.52
C SER A 43 -12.95 12.91 -20.40
N THR A 44 -12.30 12.81 -19.25
CA THR A 44 -12.74 11.96 -18.14
C THR A 44 -13.92 12.58 -17.38
N GLN A 45 -14.95 11.78 -17.14
CA GLN A 45 -16.15 12.18 -16.39
C GLN A 45 -15.96 12.02 -14.87
N ASP A 46 -16.71 12.76 -14.06
CA ASP A 46 -16.65 12.75 -12.58
C ASP A 46 -16.77 11.34 -11.95
N ALA A 47 -17.60 10.48 -12.54
CA ALA A 47 -17.75 9.09 -12.08
C ALA A 47 -16.47 8.26 -12.29
N SER A 48 -15.73 8.53 -13.36
CA SER A 48 -14.43 7.89 -13.65
C SER A 48 -13.32 8.47 -12.77
N VAL A 49 -13.34 9.77 -12.48
CA VAL A 49 -12.43 10.40 -11.51
C VAL A 49 -12.64 9.81 -10.11
N SER A 50 -13.89 9.69 -9.67
CA SER A 50 -14.23 9.08 -8.37
C SER A 50 -13.75 7.63 -8.27
N ARG A 51 -13.87 6.87 -9.37
CA ARG A 51 -13.36 5.50 -9.47
C ARG A 51 -11.83 5.46 -9.41
N ALA A 52 -11.14 6.35 -10.11
CA ALA A 52 -9.69 6.44 -10.08
C ALA A 52 -9.17 6.80 -8.67
N ILE A 53 -9.79 7.78 -7.99
CA ILE A 53 -9.45 8.14 -6.61
C ILE A 53 -9.63 6.92 -5.68
N HIS A 54 -10.73 6.18 -5.83
CA HIS A 54 -10.97 4.97 -5.03
C HIS A 54 -9.85 3.94 -5.20
N TRP A 55 -9.48 3.60 -6.43
CA TRP A 55 -8.43 2.60 -6.69
C TRP A 55 -7.03 3.08 -6.33
N ALA A 56 -6.71 4.34 -6.63
CA ALA A 56 -5.44 4.94 -6.22
C ALA A 56 -5.29 4.92 -4.69
N ARG A 57 -6.37 5.24 -3.95
CA ARG A 57 -6.36 5.15 -2.49
C ARG A 57 -6.18 3.72 -2.00
N GLU A 58 -6.99 2.79 -2.50
CA GLU A 58 -6.95 1.38 -2.06
C GLU A 58 -5.56 0.77 -2.28
N ARG A 59 -4.97 1.01 -3.46
CA ARG A 59 -3.64 0.50 -3.81
C ARG A 59 -2.52 1.21 -3.07
N GLY A 60 -2.64 2.51 -2.82
CA GLY A 60 -1.71 3.25 -1.97
C GLY A 60 -1.67 2.72 -0.52
N LEU A 61 -2.83 2.45 0.08
CA LEU A 61 -2.92 1.86 1.42
C LEU A 61 -2.28 0.47 1.45
N HIS A 62 -2.54 -0.33 0.43
CA HIS A 62 -1.95 -1.66 0.30
C HIS A 62 -0.42 -1.61 0.20
N GLY A 63 0.12 -0.78 -0.71
CA GLY A 63 1.57 -0.60 -0.85
C GLY A 63 2.22 -0.12 0.44
N ARG A 64 1.57 0.80 1.17
CA ARG A 64 2.04 1.25 2.48
C ARG A 64 2.06 0.11 3.52
N ALA A 65 1.02 -0.72 3.57
CA ALA A 65 0.97 -1.86 4.49
C ALA A 65 2.12 -2.84 4.24
N ILE A 66 2.45 -3.11 2.97
CA ILE A 66 3.60 -3.94 2.59
C ILE A 66 4.90 -3.30 3.08
N ALA A 67 5.12 -2.01 2.80
CA ALA A 67 6.31 -1.29 3.22
C ALA A 67 6.50 -1.35 4.75
N LEU A 68 5.44 -1.09 5.51
CA LEU A 68 5.44 -1.18 6.97
C LEU A 68 5.82 -2.59 7.46
N ARG A 69 5.20 -3.64 6.91
CA ARG A 69 5.54 -5.04 7.26
C ARG A 69 6.99 -5.38 6.96
N ALA A 70 7.53 -4.91 5.84
CA ALA A 70 8.91 -5.16 5.43
C ALA A 70 9.92 -4.50 6.39
N MET A 71 9.59 -3.32 6.90
CA MET A 71 10.36 -2.63 7.94
C MET A 71 10.19 -3.25 9.34
N GLY A 72 9.43 -4.33 9.48
CA GLY A 72 9.18 -5.00 10.76
C GLY A 72 8.08 -4.35 11.59
N TYR A 73 7.24 -3.50 10.98
CA TYR A 73 6.18 -2.80 11.68
C TYR A 73 4.80 -3.42 11.40
N GLY A 74 4.12 -3.79 12.49
CA GLY A 74 2.74 -4.27 12.48
C GLY A 74 2.58 -5.62 13.17
N LYS A 75 1.66 -5.71 14.12
CA LYS A 75 1.06 -7.00 14.49
C LYS A 75 -0.03 -7.29 13.47
N GLU A 76 -0.03 -8.49 12.90
CA GLU A 76 -1.13 -8.96 12.05
C GLU A 76 -2.39 -9.07 12.91
N ALA A 77 -3.28 -8.09 12.78
CA ALA A 77 -4.68 -8.38 13.05
C ALA A 77 -5.12 -9.35 11.94
N PRO A 78 -5.72 -10.50 12.27
CA PRO A 78 -6.18 -11.43 11.26
C PRO A 78 -7.19 -10.71 10.35
N GLU A 79 -6.88 -10.67 9.05
CA GLU A 79 -7.78 -10.11 8.06
C GLU A 79 -9.07 -10.95 8.03
N GLN A 80 -10.22 -10.28 8.04
CA GLN A 80 -11.49 -10.99 7.83
C GLN A 80 -11.55 -11.45 6.37
N PRO A 81 -12.08 -12.66 6.10
CA PRO A 81 -12.27 -13.10 4.73
C PRO A 81 -13.13 -12.13 3.93
N ALA A 82 -12.69 -11.78 2.73
CA ALA A 82 -13.47 -10.95 1.80
C ALA A 82 -14.16 -11.81 0.74
N VAL A 83 -15.29 -11.36 0.23
CA VAL A 83 -16.03 -12.08 -0.83
C VAL A 83 -15.14 -12.24 -2.07
N CYS A 84 -15.11 -13.42 -2.68
CA CYS A 84 -14.30 -13.72 -3.86
C CYS A 84 -14.59 -12.75 -5.01
N GLU A 85 -15.87 -12.45 -5.25
CA GLU A 85 -16.28 -11.46 -6.25
C GLU A 85 -15.62 -10.10 -6.07
N SER A 86 -15.50 -9.59 -4.83
CA SER A 86 -14.83 -8.32 -4.61
C SER A 86 -13.34 -8.43 -4.90
N ILE A 87 -12.67 -9.50 -4.49
CA ILE A 87 -11.23 -9.67 -4.77
C ILE A 87 -10.93 -9.77 -6.26
N VAL A 88 -11.77 -10.47 -7.02
CA VAL A 88 -11.63 -10.56 -8.48
C VAL A 88 -11.91 -9.21 -9.14
N ALA A 89 -12.97 -8.51 -8.72
CA ALA A 89 -13.26 -7.16 -9.20
C ALA A 89 -12.08 -6.22 -8.90
N ASP A 90 -11.53 -6.26 -7.70
CA ASP A 90 -10.42 -5.42 -7.28
C ASP A 90 -9.13 -5.71 -8.07
N ALA A 91 -8.89 -6.99 -8.38
CA ALA A 91 -7.75 -7.40 -9.19
C ALA A 91 -7.91 -6.91 -10.64
N VAL A 92 -9.07 -7.11 -11.25
CA VAL A 92 -9.31 -6.80 -12.67
C VAL A 92 -9.43 -5.31 -12.90
N VAL A 93 -10.31 -4.64 -12.13
CA VAL A 93 -10.52 -3.19 -12.27
C VAL A 93 -9.20 -2.49 -12.01
N GLY A 94 -8.47 -2.86 -10.94
CA GLY A 94 -7.14 -2.31 -10.66
C GLY A 94 -6.19 -2.31 -11.86
N MET A 95 -6.29 -3.27 -12.78
CA MET A 95 -5.43 -3.40 -13.96
C MET A 95 -5.95 -2.70 -15.22
N GLU A 96 -7.18 -2.18 -15.23
CA GLU A 96 -7.79 -1.54 -16.41
C GLU A 96 -6.93 -0.44 -17.05
N PRO A 97 -6.31 0.49 -16.29
CA PRO A 97 -5.49 1.54 -16.91
C PRO A 97 -4.26 0.97 -17.64
N GLU A 98 -3.60 -0.01 -17.02
CA GLU A 98 -2.39 -0.64 -17.57
C GLU A 98 -2.72 -1.47 -18.81
N ALA A 99 -3.80 -2.25 -18.76
CA ALA A 99 -4.28 -3.01 -19.91
C ALA A 99 -4.68 -2.09 -21.06
N LYS A 100 -5.43 -1.02 -20.79
CA LYS A 100 -5.80 -0.02 -21.81
C LYS A 100 -4.57 0.64 -22.44
N ARG A 101 -3.56 0.99 -21.63
CA ARG A 101 -2.30 1.58 -22.10
C ARG A 101 -1.54 0.63 -23.04
N LYS A 102 -1.61 -0.68 -22.79
CA LYS A 102 -1.01 -1.74 -23.62
C LYS A 102 -1.93 -2.27 -24.73
N GLY A 103 -3.15 -1.75 -24.85
CA GLY A 103 -4.13 -2.26 -25.81
C GLY A 103 -4.55 -3.71 -25.56
N ILE A 104 -4.55 -4.16 -24.30
CA ILE A 104 -4.94 -5.51 -23.88
C ILE A 104 -6.40 -5.54 -23.44
N GLU A 105 -7.14 -6.58 -23.83
CA GLU A 105 -8.49 -6.84 -23.35
C GLU A 105 -8.46 -7.73 -22.08
N LEU A 106 -9.00 -7.21 -20.97
CA LEU A 106 -9.13 -7.96 -19.72
C LEU A 106 -10.52 -8.60 -19.59
N PHE A 107 -10.55 -9.89 -19.26
CA PHE A 107 -11.78 -10.62 -18.97
C PHE A 107 -11.70 -11.29 -17.60
N SER A 108 -12.84 -11.36 -16.91
CA SER A 108 -12.97 -12.20 -15.74
C SER A 108 -14.23 -13.04 -15.77
N HIS A 109 -14.11 -14.25 -15.23
CA HIS A 109 -15.21 -15.17 -15.07
C HIS A 109 -15.13 -15.80 -13.68
N ILE A 110 -16.25 -15.87 -12.99
CA ILE A 110 -16.35 -16.48 -11.67
C ILE A 110 -17.51 -17.48 -11.72
N ASP A 111 -17.22 -18.74 -11.44
CA ASP A 111 -18.23 -19.77 -11.32
C ASP A 111 -19.20 -19.42 -10.20
N GLY A 112 -20.49 -19.74 -10.40
CA GLY A 112 -21.56 -19.29 -9.50
C GLY A 112 -21.37 -19.69 -8.03
N GLU A 113 -20.80 -20.87 -7.78
CA GLU A 113 -20.52 -21.38 -6.43
C GLU A 113 -19.33 -20.65 -5.77
N ALA A 114 -18.33 -20.23 -6.57
CA ALA A 114 -17.15 -19.53 -6.08
C ALA A 114 -17.44 -18.07 -5.71
N ARG A 115 -18.41 -17.43 -6.39
CA ARG A 115 -18.70 -16.00 -6.30
C ARG A 115 -18.87 -15.49 -4.87
N LEU A 116 -19.58 -16.24 -4.03
CA LEU A 116 -19.95 -15.83 -2.67
C LEU A 116 -19.04 -16.39 -1.58
N LEU A 117 -18.03 -17.19 -1.94
CA LEU A 117 -17.07 -17.70 -0.95
C LEU A 117 -16.14 -16.58 -0.48
N GLY A 118 -15.71 -16.69 0.77
CA GLY A 118 -14.68 -15.84 1.34
C GLY A 118 -13.29 -16.28 0.88
N VAL A 119 -12.41 -15.31 0.66
CA VAL A 119 -10.98 -15.50 0.43
C VAL A 119 -10.26 -15.11 1.71
N THR A 120 -9.50 -16.03 2.31
CA THR A 120 -8.67 -15.74 3.48
C THR A 120 -7.49 -14.85 3.11
N ALA A 121 -6.95 -14.07 4.05
CA ALA A 121 -5.85 -13.13 3.78
C ALA A 121 -6.04 -12.35 2.45
N PRO A 122 -7.21 -11.68 2.27
CA PRO A 122 -7.62 -11.13 0.98
C PRO A 122 -6.60 -10.17 0.38
N SER A 123 -5.88 -9.41 1.20
CA SER A 123 -4.80 -8.54 0.73
C SER A 123 -3.70 -9.34 0.05
N SER A 124 -3.24 -10.44 0.67
CA SER A 124 -2.20 -11.29 0.10
C SER A 124 -2.65 -11.98 -1.19
N ALA A 125 -3.90 -12.45 -1.25
CA ALA A 125 -4.47 -13.02 -2.47
C ALA A 125 -4.49 -11.99 -3.61
N LEU A 126 -4.98 -10.78 -3.32
CA LEU A 126 -5.03 -9.67 -4.27
C LEU A 126 -3.63 -9.28 -4.77
N GLN A 127 -2.63 -9.28 -3.89
CA GLN A 127 -1.24 -8.99 -4.23
C GLN A 127 -0.67 -10.01 -5.22
N VAL A 128 -0.89 -11.31 -4.97
CA VAL A 128 -0.49 -12.38 -5.89
C VAL A 128 -1.18 -12.21 -7.24
N LEU A 129 -2.50 -12.01 -7.25
CA LEU A 129 -3.29 -11.82 -8.48
C LEU A 129 -2.83 -10.60 -9.28
N THR A 130 -2.58 -9.47 -8.62
CA THR A 130 -2.05 -8.26 -9.27
C THR A 130 -0.69 -8.53 -9.92
N ASN A 131 0.20 -9.25 -9.25
CA ASN A 131 1.49 -9.59 -9.84
C ASN A 131 1.35 -10.53 -11.06
N LEU A 132 0.43 -11.50 -11.01
CA LEU A 132 0.16 -12.37 -12.17
C LEU A 132 -0.43 -11.58 -13.34
N LEU A 133 -1.41 -10.71 -13.10
CA LEU A 133 -2.04 -9.89 -14.13
C LEU A 133 -1.07 -8.86 -14.75
N LEU A 134 -0.24 -8.21 -13.94
CA LEU A 134 0.79 -7.29 -14.46
C LEU A 134 1.81 -8.01 -15.34
N ASN A 135 2.16 -9.27 -15.02
CA ASN A 135 3.02 -10.07 -15.88
C ASN A 135 2.30 -10.43 -17.19
N ALA A 136 1.07 -10.92 -17.10
CA ALA A 136 0.24 -11.25 -18.26
C ALA A 136 0.10 -10.07 -19.22
N ILE A 137 -0.25 -8.88 -18.72
CA ILE A 137 -0.39 -7.66 -19.52
C ILE A 137 0.95 -7.23 -20.14
N ALA A 138 2.05 -7.36 -19.39
CA ALA A 138 3.35 -6.91 -19.87
C ALA A 138 3.96 -7.79 -20.96
N PHE A 139 3.65 -9.08 -20.98
CA PHE A 139 4.20 -10.04 -21.95
C PHE A 139 3.24 -10.36 -23.10
N SER A 140 1.96 -10.00 -22.99
CA SER A 140 1.00 -10.14 -24.08
C SER A 140 1.28 -9.13 -25.20
N PRO A 141 1.08 -9.51 -26.48
CA PRO A 141 1.17 -8.58 -27.59
C PRO A 141 -0.02 -7.61 -27.64
N ASP A 142 0.10 -6.49 -28.34
CA ASP A 142 -0.98 -5.51 -28.48
C ASP A 142 -2.24 -6.16 -29.08
N GLY A 143 -3.42 -5.83 -28.54
CA GLY A 143 -4.71 -6.40 -28.96
C GLY A 143 -5.01 -7.79 -28.41
N ALA A 144 -4.11 -8.37 -27.61
CA ALA A 144 -4.29 -9.67 -27.01
C ALA A 144 -5.28 -9.67 -25.85
N ARG A 145 -5.70 -10.88 -25.47
CA ARG A 145 -6.57 -11.17 -24.35
C ARG A 145 -5.79 -11.65 -23.13
N VAL A 146 -6.14 -11.11 -21.96
CA VAL A 146 -5.76 -11.66 -20.65
C VAL A 146 -7.04 -11.99 -19.88
N SER A 147 -7.12 -13.19 -19.30
CA SER A 147 -8.30 -13.64 -18.58
C SER A 147 -8.00 -14.15 -17.17
N LEU A 148 -8.91 -13.87 -16.24
CA LEU A 148 -8.92 -14.39 -14.87
C LEU A 148 -10.19 -15.22 -14.67
N THR A 149 -10.05 -16.54 -14.56
CA THR A 149 -11.16 -17.46 -14.28
C THR A 149 -11.08 -17.97 -12.85
N VAL A 150 -12.21 -18.03 -12.15
CA VAL A 150 -12.28 -18.47 -10.75
C VAL A 150 -13.34 -19.55 -10.55
N ALA A 151 -12.94 -20.65 -9.92
CA ALA A 151 -13.78 -21.81 -9.64
C ALA A 151 -13.50 -22.37 -8.24
N CYS A 152 -14.43 -23.16 -7.70
CA CYS A 152 -14.13 -24.00 -6.54
C CYS A 152 -13.28 -25.20 -7.00
N LEU A 153 -12.13 -25.42 -6.38
CA LEU A 153 -11.38 -26.67 -6.59
C LEU A 153 -11.98 -27.80 -5.75
N ASP A 154 -12.34 -27.47 -4.52
CA ASP A 154 -13.00 -28.31 -3.54
C ASP A 154 -13.79 -27.43 -2.55
N THR A 155 -14.23 -28.00 -1.42
CA THR A 155 -15.02 -27.29 -0.41
C THR A 155 -14.31 -26.12 0.25
N ASP A 156 -12.98 -26.19 0.34
CA ASP A 156 -12.17 -25.29 1.17
C ASP A 156 -11.12 -24.53 0.34
N THR A 157 -11.16 -24.67 -0.99
CA THR A 157 -10.14 -24.11 -1.89
C THR A 157 -10.76 -23.47 -3.13
N LEU A 158 -10.42 -22.21 -3.35
CA LEU A 158 -10.68 -21.49 -4.60
C LEU A 158 -9.51 -21.66 -5.56
N ARG A 159 -9.82 -21.83 -6.85
CA ARG A 159 -8.87 -21.91 -7.94
C ARG A 159 -8.99 -20.67 -8.82
N PHE A 160 -7.95 -19.88 -8.87
CA PHE A 160 -7.81 -18.73 -9.76
C PHE A 160 -6.87 -19.12 -10.91
N VAL A 161 -7.30 -18.91 -12.15
CA VAL A 161 -6.51 -19.20 -13.34
C VAL A 161 -6.32 -17.91 -14.12
N VAL A 162 -5.06 -17.48 -14.26
CA VAL A 162 -4.67 -16.35 -15.11
C VAL A 162 -4.10 -16.90 -16.41
N THR A 163 -4.69 -16.51 -17.53
CA THR A 163 -4.25 -16.91 -18.87
C THR A 163 -3.92 -15.68 -19.70
N ASP A 164 -2.76 -15.70 -20.33
CA ASP A 164 -2.29 -14.68 -21.28
C ASP A 164 -2.03 -15.28 -22.67
N GLU A 165 -1.88 -14.40 -23.67
CA GLU A 165 -1.52 -14.77 -25.05
C GLU A 165 -0.09 -14.31 -25.39
N GLY A 166 0.78 -14.24 -24.37
CA GLY A 166 2.18 -13.89 -24.53
C GLY A 166 3.01 -14.97 -25.23
N PRO A 167 4.33 -14.78 -25.35
CA PRO A 167 5.23 -15.74 -26.00
C PRO A 167 5.40 -17.06 -25.22
N GLY A 168 4.80 -17.18 -24.03
CA GLY A 168 4.98 -18.32 -23.14
C GLY A 168 6.27 -18.26 -22.33
N ILE A 169 6.60 -19.37 -21.69
CA ILE A 169 7.80 -19.53 -20.88
C ILE A 169 8.69 -20.59 -21.53
N PRO A 170 9.95 -20.26 -21.88
CA PRO A 170 10.89 -21.22 -22.43
C PRO A 170 11.00 -22.50 -21.57
N PRO A 171 11.03 -23.72 -22.16
CA PRO A 171 11.03 -24.98 -21.41
C PRO A 171 12.17 -25.12 -20.40
N ASP A 172 13.34 -24.56 -20.71
CA ASP A 172 14.52 -24.51 -19.85
C ASP A 172 14.33 -23.63 -18.61
N ARG A 173 13.33 -22.73 -18.63
CA ARG A 173 13.00 -21.81 -17.54
C ARG A 173 11.72 -22.18 -16.80
N ALA A 174 10.82 -22.96 -17.41
CA ALA A 174 9.53 -23.32 -16.83
C ALA A 174 9.67 -23.98 -15.44
N GLY A 175 10.63 -24.89 -15.28
CA GLY A 175 10.87 -25.57 -13.99
C GLY A 175 11.49 -24.69 -12.90
N ARG A 176 11.94 -23.47 -13.24
CA ARG A 176 12.64 -22.54 -12.34
C ARG A 176 11.99 -21.15 -12.31
N VAL A 177 10.79 -21.01 -12.88
CA VAL A 177 10.11 -19.73 -13.02
C VAL A 177 9.84 -19.05 -11.66
N PHE A 178 9.75 -19.85 -10.59
CA PHE A 178 9.53 -19.39 -9.22
C PHE A 178 10.80 -19.24 -8.38
N ASP A 179 11.99 -19.62 -8.89
CA ASP A 179 13.23 -19.63 -8.09
C ASP A 179 13.89 -18.25 -8.00
N GLY A 180 13.60 -17.36 -8.96
CA GLY A 180 14.09 -15.97 -9.03
C GLY A 180 15.58 -15.81 -9.34
N LEU A 181 15.87 -14.87 -10.26
CA LEU A 181 17.13 -14.13 -10.57
C LEU A 181 17.25 -13.79 -12.07
N VAL A 182 16.37 -14.30 -12.93
CA VAL A 182 16.36 -13.98 -14.36
C VAL A 182 14.97 -13.48 -14.75
N SER A 183 14.87 -12.22 -15.15
CA SER A 183 13.70 -11.62 -15.80
C SER A 183 14.00 -11.43 -17.28
N THR A 184 13.01 -11.71 -18.14
CA THR A 184 13.07 -11.36 -19.57
C THR A 184 12.40 -10.02 -19.89
N ARG A 185 11.76 -9.38 -18.91
CA ARG A 185 11.19 -8.03 -19.06
C ARG A 185 12.30 -7.00 -18.97
N GLN A 186 12.38 -6.07 -19.92
CA GLN A 186 13.23 -4.89 -19.79
C GLN A 186 12.81 -4.10 -18.53
N GLY A 187 13.73 -3.95 -17.57
CA GLY A 187 13.47 -3.32 -16.27
C GLY A 187 12.74 -4.20 -15.24
N GLY A 188 12.43 -5.47 -15.55
CA GLY A 188 11.85 -6.39 -14.58
C GLY A 188 12.90 -7.03 -13.69
N THR A 189 12.66 -7.08 -12.39
CA THR A 189 13.61 -7.62 -11.40
C THR A 189 13.62 -9.15 -11.32
N GLY A 190 12.59 -9.81 -11.86
CA GLY A 190 12.43 -11.27 -11.76
C GLY A 190 12.04 -11.75 -10.36
N ILE A 191 11.73 -10.81 -9.46
CA ILE A 191 11.38 -11.04 -8.05
C ILE A 191 9.90 -11.39 -7.92
N GLY A 192 9.04 -10.81 -8.78
CA GLY A 192 7.58 -10.89 -8.63
C GLY A 192 7.01 -12.31 -8.54
N LEU A 193 7.36 -13.22 -9.44
CA LEU A 193 6.82 -14.59 -9.40
C LEU A 193 7.37 -15.41 -8.22
N ARG A 194 8.63 -15.19 -7.83
CA ARG A 194 9.21 -15.80 -6.63
C ARG A 194 8.48 -15.34 -5.37
N HIS A 195 8.24 -14.03 -5.25
CA HIS A 195 7.54 -13.46 -4.11
C HIS A 195 6.08 -13.94 -4.06
N ALA A 196 5.37 -13.91 -5.19
CA ALA A 196 4.02 -14.43 -5.30
C ALA A 196 3.92 -15.93 -4.91
N HIS A 197 4.91 -16.74 -5.30
CA HIS A 197 4.97 -18.14 -4.93
C HIS A 197 5.24 -18.34 -3.43
N GLN A 198 6.12 -17.54 -2.82
CA GLN A 198 6.36 -17.57 -1.38
C GLN A 198 5.12 -17.11 -0.59
N LEU A 199 4.54 -15.97 -0.96
CA LEU A 199 3.37 -15.39 -0.31
C LEU A 199 2.16 -16.32 -0.37
N SER A 200 1.98 -17.02 -1.50
CA SER A 200 0.96 -18.07 -1.62
C SER A 200 1.15 -19.19 -0.59
N ARG A 201 2.37 -19.71 -0.44
CA ARG A 201 2.67 -20.77 0.54
C ARG A 201 2.49 -20.32 1.99
N GLU A 202 2.91 -19.10 2.31
CA GLU A 202 2.77 -18.53 3.66
C GLU A 202 1.31 -18.39 4.09
N ASN A 203 0.39 -18.26 3.13
CA ASN A 203 -1.05 -18.17 3.36
C ASN A 203 -1.79 -19.49 3.12
N GLY A 204 -1.08 -20.61 3.04
CA GLY A 204 -1.69 -21.94 2.85
C GLY A 204 -2.19 -22.23 1.43
N GLY A 205 -1.87 -21.37 0.46
CA GLY A 205 -2.16 -21.57 -0.95
C GLY A 205 -1.04 -22.28 -1.73
N ARG A 206 -1.28 -22.45 -3.03
CA ARG A 206 -0.31 -22.98 -3.99
C ARG A 206 -0.38 -22.22 -5.32
N LEU A 207 0.75 -21.66 -5.74
CA LEU A 207 0.93 -21.11 -7.09
C LEU A 207 1.62 -22.13 -8.00
N SER A 208 1.14 -22.31 -9.23
CA SER A 208 1.65 -23.28 -10.20
C SER A 208 1.59 -22.73 -11.62
N LEU A 209 2.49 -23.20 -12.49
CA LEU A 209 2.45 -22.96 -13.93
C LEU A 209 1.84 -24.20 -14.60
N LEU A 210 0.66 -24.07 -15.19
CA LEU A 210 -0.04 -25.18 -15.85
C LEU A 210 0.45 -25.39 -17.28
N HIS A 211 0.61 -24.30 -18.02
CA HIS A 211 1.00 -24.35 -19.43
C HIS A 211 2.07 -23.28 -19.73
N PRO A 212 3.28 -23.69 -20.16
CA PRO A 212 4.33 -22.77 -20.58
C PRO A 212 4.33 -22.44 -22.09
N GLY A 213 3.38 -22.99 -22.87
CA GLY A 213 3.30 -22.89 -24.35
C GLY A 213 3.02 -21.46 -24.87
N PRO A 214 2.64 -21.26 -26.15
CA PRO A 214 2.18 -19.93 -26.59
C PRO A 214 0.98 -19.52 -25.72
N GLY A 215 1.15 -18.42 -25.00
CA GLY A 215 0.36 -18.06 -23.82
C GLY A 215 0.78 -18.79 -22.54
N ALA A 216 0.97 -18.07 -21.43
CA ALA A 216 1.21 -18.69 -20.14
C ALA A 216 -0.10 -18.84 -19.34
N VAL A 217 -0.22 -19.97 -18.63
CA VAL A 217 -1.35 -20.25 -17.73
C VAL A 217 -0.84 -20.49 -16.32
N PHE A 218 -1.13 -19.55 -15.43
CA PHE A 218 -0.82 -19.66 -14.01
C PHE A 218 -2.07 -20.04 -13.21
N GLU A 219 -1.91 -20.97 -12.29
CA GLU A 219 -2.94 -21.40 -11.34
C GLU A 219 -2.54 -21.01 -9.93
N LEU A 220 -3.43 -20.29 -9.26
CA LEU A 220 -3.36 -20.02 -7.84
C LEU A 220 -4.50 -20.76 -7.14
N CYS A 221 -4.17 -21.74 -6.31
CA CYS A 221 -5.09 -22.35 -5.36
C CYS A 221 -4.99 -21.59 -4.04
N TRP A 222 -6.11 -21.16 -3.47
CA TRP A 222 -6.15 -20.34 -2.26
C TRP A 222 -7.22 -20.83 -1.28
N PRO A 223 -6.97 -20.85 0.05
CA PRO A 223 -7.96 -21.27 1.02
C PRO A 223 -9.22 -20.39 0.99
N SER A 224 -10.38 -21.03 0.97
CA SER A 224 -11.68 -20.38 1.06
C SER A 224 -12.16 -20.31 2.51
N ALA A 225 -13.16 -19.48 2.76
CA ALA A 225 -13.86 -19.39 4.04
C ALA A 225 -15.33 -19.00 3.82
N ALA A 226 -16.14 -19.05 4.87
CA ALA A 226 -17.44 -18.38 4.84
C ALA A 226 -17.21 -16.86 4.69
N ALA A 227 -17.83 -16.23 3.70
CA ALA A 227 -17.65 -14.80 3.46
C ALA A 227 -18.20 -13.96 4.62
N ALA A 228 -17.40 -13.00 5.10
CA ALA A 228 -17.91 -11.98 6.00
C ALA A 228 -18.80 -10.99 5.22
N GLN A 229 -19.91 -10.53 5.83
CA GLN A 229 -20.70 -9.45 5.23
C GLN A 229 -19.86 -8.17 5.18
N PRO A 230 -19.85 -7.42 4.04
CA PRO A 230 -19.07 -6.21 3.93
C PRO A 230 -19.61 -5.14 4.89
N ARG A 231 -18.89 -4.88 5.98
CA ARG A 231 -19.11 -3.68 6.80
C ARG A 231 -18.52 -2.48 6.07
N ARG A 232 -19.34 -1.76 5.30
CA ARG A 232 -19.02 -0.38 4.91
C ARG A 232 -18.91 0.48 6.16
N ARG A 233 -17.69 0.73 6.63
CA ARG A 233 -17.44 1.85 7.55
C ARG A 233 -17.50 3.11 6.71
N THR A 234 -18.54 3.90 6.88
CA THR A 234 -18.49 5.31 6.47
C THR A 234 -17.51 6.02 7.40
N PRO A 235 -16.41 6.60 6.90
CA PRO A 235 -15.58 7.44 7.74
C PRO A 235 -16.42 8.64 8.18
N SER A 236 -16.64 8.78 9.48
CA SER A 236 -17.10 10.03 10.07
C SER A 236 -15.98 11.05 9.87
N VAL A 237 -16.26 12.10 9.09
CA VAL A 237 -15.36 13.25 9.00
C VAL A 237 -15.66 14.10 10.23
N ALA A 238 -14.99 13.83 11.33
CA ALA A 238 -14.98 14.76 12.45
C ALA A 238 -14.28 16.06 11.98
N GLY A 239 -14.92 17.20 12.23
CA GLY A 239 -14.46 18.52 11.79
C GLY A 239 -13.40 19.11 12.72
N LEU A 240 -12.54 19.97 12.15
CA LEU A 240 -11.48 20.72 12.83
C LEU A 240 -11.77 22.24 12.77
N GLU A 241 -13.05 22.62 12.69
CA GLU A 241 -13.46 24.00 12.40
C GLU A 241 -12.81 25.02 13.35
N GLY A 242 -12.07 25.96 12.78
CA GLY A 242 -11.44 27.08 13.49
C GLY A 242 -10.14 26.74 14.22
N MET A 243 -9.69 25.48 14.19
CA MET A 243 -8.44 25.06 14.85
C MET A 243 -7.22 25.63 14.09
N ARG A 244 -6.38 26.40 14.78
CA ARG A 244 -5.09 26.86 14.24
C ARG A 244 -4.00 25.83 14.50
N VAL A 245 -3.42 25.28 13.43
CA VAL A 245 -2.43 24.21 13.50
C VAL A 245 -1.10 24.69 12.92
N LEU A 246 -0.03 24.63 13.72
CA LEU A 246 1.34 24.78 13.22
C LEU A 246 1.82 23.44 12.65
N VAL A 247 2.38 23.42 11.45
CA VAL A 247 3.02 22.24 10.87
C VAL A 247 4.51 22.52 10.71
N LEU A 248 5.38 21.68 11.27
CA LEU A 248 6.82 21.68 10.97
C LEU A 248 7.18 20.39 10.23
N GLU A 249 7.50 20.49 8.96
CA GLU A 249 7.74 19.35 8.07
C GLU A 249 8.66 19.79 6.91
N ASP A 250 9.83 19.16 6.77
CA ASP A 250 10.81 19.50 5.73
C ASP A 250 10.45 18.93 4.36
N ASP A 251 9.66 17.86 4.31
CA ASP A 251 9.11 17.34 3.07
C ASP A 251 7.91 18.21 2.61
N THR A 252 8.16 19.04 1.60
CA THR A 252 7.14 19.95 1.03
C THR A 252 5.87 19.23 0.54
N ALA A 253 5.96 17.98 0.08
CA ALA A 253 4.79 17.22 -0.35
C ALA A 253 3.95 16.75 0.84
N VAL A 254 4.59 16.32 1.93
CA VAL A 254 3.90 15.96 3.18
C VAL A 254 3.28 17.19 3.82
N SER A 255 3.99 18.31 3.84
CA SER A 255 3.49 19.58 4.36
C SER A 255 2.23 20.05 3.59
N MET A 256 2.29 20.09 2.26
CA MET A 256 1.14 20.45 1.41
C MET A 256 -0.05 19.50 1.60
N LEU A 257 0.21 18.20 1.77
CA LEU A 257 -0.82 17.21 2.07
C LEU A 257 -1.51 17.50 3.40
N LEU A 258 -0.75 17.82 4.46
CA LEU A 258 -1.29 18.17 5.77
C LEU A 258 -2.09 19.47 5.72
N GLU A 259 -1.55 20.53 5.11
CA GLU A 259 -2.26 21.81 4.91
C GLU A 259 -3.60 21.60 4.19
N THR A 260 -3.59 20.90 3.06
CA THR A 260 -4.78 20.65 2.24
C THR A 260 -5.81 19.82 3.01
N ALA A 261 -5.37 18.74 3.66
CA ALA A 261 -6.28 17.80 4.31
C ALA A 261 -6.90 18.35 5.60
N LEU A 262 -6.14 19.10 6.39
CA LEU A 262 -6.64 19.75 7.60
C LEU A 262 -7.49 20.98 7.25
N GLY A 263 -7.09 21.76 6.24
CA GLY A 263 -7.86 22.89 5.72
C GLY A 263 -9.22 22.48 5.17
N ALA A 264 -9.30 21.35 4.45
CA ALA A 264 -10.57 20.76 3.99
C ALA A 264 -11.50 20.33 5.14
N ARG A 265 -10.99 20.26 6.38
CA ARG A 265 -11.74 19.97 7.61
C ARG A 265 -11.98 21.22 8.47
N GLY A 266 -11.66 22.41 7.95
CA GLY A 266 -11.93 23.69 8.61
C GLY A 266 -10.81 24.20 9.52
N ALA A 267 -9.64 23.56 9.55
CA ALA A 267 -8.47 24.07 10.26
C ALA A 267 -7.80 25.23 9.50
N VAL A 268 -7.13 26.13 10.22
CA VAL A 268 -6.21 27.13 9.66
C VAL A 268 -4.79 26.63 9.90
N VAL A 269 -4.04 26.36 8.83
CA VAL A 269 -2.71 25.76 8.92
C VAL A 269 -1.65 26.77 8.53
N ASP A 270 -0.63 26.94 9.39
CA ASP A 270 0.60 27.66 9.07
C ASP A 270 1.76 26.64 9.06
N ALA A 271 2.49 26.52 7.94
CA ALA A 271 3.59 25.56 7.81
C ALA A 271 4.97 26.23 7.86
N ALA A 272 5.88 25.57 8.56
CA ALA A 272 7.31 25.78 8.54
C ALA A 272 8.02 24.55 7.98
N TYR A 273 9.13 24.77 7.28
CA TYR A 273 9.94 23.71 6.67
C TYR A 273 11.25 23.46 7.41
N ASP A 274 11.59 24.36 8.34
CA ASP A 274 12.79 24.30 9.15
C ASP A 274 12.59 25.06 10.47
N GLN A 275 13.63 25.03 11.32
CA GLN A 275 13.60 25.68 12.62
C GLN A 275 13.53 27.22 12.55
N GLU A 276 13.98 27.83 11.46
CA GLU A 276 13.98 29.30 11.29
C GLU A 276 12.56 29.78 10.94
N GLY A 277 11.93 29.17 9.94
CA GLY A 277 10.54 29.43 9.58
C GLY A 277 9.58 29.20 10.74
N MET A 278 9.81 28.15 11.53
CA MET A 278 9.05 27.89 12.75
C MET A 278 9.18 29.06 13.74
N GLN A 279 10.39 29.57 13.96
CA GLN A 279 10.62 30.69 14.88
C GLN A 279 9.93 31.98 14.43
N VAL A 280 9.95 32.27 13.12
CA VAL A 280 9.24 33.42 12.56
C VAL A 280 7.75 33.31 12.81
N LEU A 281 7.15 32.14 12.54
CA LEU A 281 5.73 31.91 12.78
C LEU A 281 5.33 32.02 14.25
N LEU A 282 6.16 31.47 15.15
CA LEU A 282 5.94 31.50 16.61
C LEU A 282 6.17 32.88 17.25
N ALA A 283 6.84 33.81 16.56
CA ALA A 283 7.06 35.16 17.06
C ALA A 283 5.73 35.93 17.17
N ASP A 284 4.91 35.84 16.12
CA ASP A 284 3.71 36.65 15.96
C ASP A 284 2.40 35.87 16.17
N ASN A 285 2.45 34.54 16.25
CA ASN A 285 1.24 33.69 16.32
C ASN A 285 1.20 32.77 17.55
N THR A 286 -0.01 32.31 17.85
CA THR A 286 -0.30 31.23 18.79
C THR A 286 -1.18 30.20 18.11
N TYR A 287 -1.06 28.95 18.54
CA TYR A 287 -1.71 27.82 17.88
C TYR A 287 -2.48 26.95 18.87
N ASP A 288 -3.54 26.33 18.38
CA ASP A 288 -4.33 25.36 19.12
C ASP A 288 -3.63 24.00 19.17
N ALA A 289 -2.90 23.65 18.10
CA ALA A 289 -2.15 22.41 17.99
C ALA A 289 -0.87 22.61 17.17
N ALA A 290 0.09 21.70 17.33
CA ALA A 290 1.29 21.65 16.49
C ALA A 290 1.60 20.21 16.05
N LEU A 291 1.83 20.03 14.76
CA LEU A 291 2.33 18.81 14.14
C LEU A 291 3.82 19.00 13.84
N VAL A 292 4.68 18.21 14.46
CA VAL A 292 6.13 18.49 14.43
C VAL A 292 6.92 17.27 14.00
N ASP A 293 7.54 17.33 12.83
CA ASP A 293 8.62 16.40 12.48
C ASP A 293 9.88 16.74 13.29
N LEU A 294 10.54 15.69 13.77
CA LEU A 294 11.76 15.79 14.56
C LEU A 294 13.01 15.96 13.67
N SER A 295 12.99 15.50 12.41
CA SER A 295 14.15 15.63 11.49
C SER A 295 14.67 17.07 11.35
N PRO A 296 13.84 18.11 11.10
CA PRO A 296 14.32 19.48 10.96
C PRO A 296 14.76 20.12 12.29
N LEU A 297 14.61 19.43 13.42
CA LEU A 297 14.92 19.94 14.76
C LEU A 297 16.24 19.44 15.34
N GLU A 298 16.90 18.47 14.69
CA GLU A 298 18.20 18.00 15.15
C GLU A 298 19.27 19.11 15.01
N PRO A 299 20.19 19.27 15.98
CA PRO A 299 20.37 18.45 17.19
C PRO A 299 19.60 18.94 18.43
N ASP A 300 19.00 20.14 18.42
CA ASP A 300 18.46 20.83 19.59
C ASP A 300 16.94 20.58 19.82
N VAL A 301 16.49 19.33 19.63
CA VAL A 301 15.06 18.95 19.62
C VAL A 301 14.30 19.42 20.86
N ALA A 302 14.78 19.10 22.07
CA ALA A 302 14.07 19.42 23.32
C ALA A 302 13.86 20.94 23.50
N ARG A 303 14.85 21.76 23.10
CA ARG A 303 14.75 23.21 23.17
C ARG A 303 13.72 23.76 22.18
N ALA A 304 13.68 23.19 20.98
CA ALA A 304 12.69 23.57 19.96
C ALA A 304 11.27 23.21 20.39
N LEU A 305 11.05 22.00 20.91
CA LEU A 305 9.74 21.57 21.43
C LEU A 305 9.28 22.46 22.60
N GLY A 306 10.19 22.83 23.52
CA GLY A 306 9.87 23.76 24.60
C GLY A 306 9.35 25.11 24.10
N ARG A 307 9.95 25.68 23.05
CA ARG A 307 9.48 26.93 22.43
C ARG A 307 8.11 26.79 21.78
N ILE A 308 7.84 25.64 21.16
CA ILE A 308 6.52 25.35 20.57
C ILE A 308 5.48 25.27 21.70
N GLN A 309 5.79 24.60 22.81
CA GLN A 309 4.90 24.49 23.97
C GLN A 309 4.59 25.83 24.66
N GLU A 310 5.49 26.82 24.60
CA GLU A 310 5.22 28.17 25.13
C GLU A 310 4.16 28.93 24.33
N ARG A 311 3.96 28.55 23.06
CA ARG A 311 3.09 29.23 22.09
C ARG A 311 1.93 28.38 21.58
N CYS A 312 1.91 27.11 21.97
CA CYS A 312 0.87 26.14 21.68
C CYS A 312 0.30 25.60 22.99
N HIS A 313 -0.98 25.25 23.00
CA HIS A 313 -1.54 24.51 24.13
C HIS A 313 -0.83 23.15 24.21
N SER A 314 -0.03 22.92 25.27
CA SER A 314 0.84 21.73 25.38
C SER A 314 0.09 20.40 25.29
N SER A 315 -1.22 20.41 25.56
CA SER A 315 -2.13 19.28 25.36
C SER A 315 -2.32 18.86 23.90
N LYS A 316 -1.77 19.58 22.91
CA LYS A 316 -1.97 19.31 21.47
C LYS A 316 -0.70 19.38 20.62
N LEU A 317 0.47 19.17 21.23
CA LEU A 317 1.70 18.91 20.49
C LEU A 317 1.72 17.43 20.05
N ILE A 318 1.74 17.19 18.75
CA ILE A 318 1.79 15.85 18.15
C ILE A 318 3.10 15.73 17.39
N LEU A 319 3.90 14.74 17.77
CA LEU A 319 5.15 14.45 17.07
C LEU A 319 4.87 13.58 15.85
N ILE A 320 5.42 13.95 14.71
CA ILE A 320 5.49 13.11 13.52
C ILE A 320 6.91 12.56 13.46
N THR A 321 7.08 11.24 13.35
CA THR A 321 8.43 10.65 13.33
C THR A 321 8.57 9.54 12.30
N GLY A 322 9.66 9.58 11.54
CA GLY A 322 10.09 8.52 10.63
C GLY A 322 10.91 7.40 11.27
N SER A 323 11.30 7.54 12.55
CA SER A 323 12.17 6.55 13.20
C SER A 323 11.45 5.25 13.56
N ALA A 324 12.19 4.14 13.44
CA ALA A 324 11.77 2.79 13.81
C ALA A 324 11.36 2.64 15.28
N CYS A 325 11.94 3.49 16.12
CA CYS A 325 11.84 3.42 17.55
C CYS A 325 10.88 4.50 18.06
N ARG A 326 10.12 4.14 19.10
CA ARG A 326 9.41 5.13 19.92
C ARG A 326 10.42 6.22 20.32
N PRO A 327 10.08 7.52 20.16
CA PRO A 327 10.95 8.60 20.61
C PRO A 327 11.35 8.42 22.08
N GLU A 328 12.53 8.92 22.45
CA GLU A 328 12.99 8.86 23.83
C GLU A 328 11.96 9.49 24.78
N GLN A 329 11.86 8.95 26.00
CA GLN A 329 10.83 9.40 26.95
C GLN A 329 10.93 10.91 27.22
N ALA A 330 12.16 11.46 27.26
CA ALA A 330 12.39 12.89 27.42
C ALA A 330 11.75 13.75 26.31
N ILE A 331 11.68 13.25 25.08
CA ILE A 331 11.03 13.92 23.94
C ILE A 331 9.51 13.76 24.06
N LEU A 332 9.03 12.58 24.44
CA LEU A 332 7.61 12.30 24.61
C LEU A 332 6.97 13.08 25.76
N ASP A 333 7.74 13.42 26.79
CA ASP A 333 7.26 14.26 27.89
C ASP A 333 6.85 15.66 27.41
N HIS A 334 7.28 16.08 26.21
CA HIS A 334 6.86 17.33 25.59
C HIS A 334 5.58 17.20 24.74
N ALA A 335 5.12 15.99 24.42
CA ALA A 335 4.07 15.77 23.43
C ALA A 335 2.85 15.03 24.00
N ALA A 336 1.66 15.39 23.52
CA ALA A 336 0.42 14.73 23.88
C ALA A 336 0.26 13.37 23.19
N ALA A 337 0.70 13.30 21.94
CA ALA A 337 0.67 12.09 21.14
C ALA A 337 1.84 12.07 20.14
N TRP A 338 2.05 10.92 19.51
CA TRP A 338 2.97 10.80 18.39
C TRP A 338 2.35 9.92 17.31
N VAL A 339 2.60 10.28 16.06
CA VAL A 339 2.16 9.57 14.86
C VAL A 339 3.39 9.17 14.05
N ARG A 340 3.43 7.92 13.63
CA ARG A 340 4.58 7.38 12.90
C ARG A 340 4.40 7.55 11.39
N LYS A 341 5.45 7.98 10.69
CA LYS A 341 5.51 7.93 9.22
C LYS A 341 5.79 6.50 8.73
N PRO A 342 5.22 6.08 7.58
CA PRO A 342 4.14 6.74 6.84
C PRO A 342 2.77 6.60 7.55
N PHE A 343 1.96 7.67 7.56
CA PHE A 343 0.66 7.76 8.26
C PHE A 343 -0.54 7.97 7.30
N GLU A 344 -1.77 7.79 7.77
CA GLU A 344 -2.98 8.36 7.14
C GLU A 344 -3.32 9.71 7.75
N ILE A 345 -3.98 10.57 6.96
CA ILE A 345 -4.64 11.77 7.48
C ILE A 345 -5.61 11.42 8.62
N GLY A 346 -6.26 10.26 8.56
CA GLY A 346 -7.14 9.79 9.64
C GLY A 346 -6.41 9.66 10.99
N ASP A 347 -5.15 9.21 10.99
CA ASP A 347 -4.35 9.04 12.21
C ASP A 347 -4.01 10.40 12.83
N ILE A 348 -3.66 11.38 11.98
CA ILE A 348 -3.39 12.76 12.40
C ILE A 348 -4.65 13.43 12.97
N VAL A 349 -5.78 13.29 12.27
CA VAL A 349 -7.06 13.87 12.71
C VAL A 349 -7.52 13.24 14.02
N ALA A 350 -7.39 11.91 14.17
CA ALA A 350 -7.70 11.23 15.42
C ALA A 350 -6.82 11.76 16.57
N ALA A 351 -5.51 11.89 16.36
CA ALA A 351 -4.59 12.43 17.36
C ALA A 351 -4.93 13.88 17.75
N LEU A 352 -5.32 14.73 16.79
CA LEU A 352 -5.74 16.11 17.06
C LEU A 352 -7.05 16.19 17.87
N LEU A 353 -7.99 15.27 17.61
CA LEU A 353 -9.30 15.25 18.25
C LEU A 353 -9.29 14.57 19.63
N GLU A 354 -8.61 13.43 19.79
CA GLU A 354 -8.43 12.75 21.08
C GLU A 354 -7.67 13.62 22.09
N SER A 355 -6.89 14.57 21.60
CA SER A 355 -6.17 15.57 22.39
C SER A 355 -7.02 16.83 22.72
N SER A 356 -8.33 16.81 22.46
CA SER A 356 -9.25 17.89 22.85
C SER A 356 -9.79 17.66 24.28
N PRO A 357 -9.92 18.71 25.11
CA PRO A 357 -10.28 18.60 26.52
C PRO A 357 -11.68 18.04 26.78
#